data_AF-A0A7R9L4T2-F1
#
_entry.id   AF-A0A7R9L4T2-F1
#
_cell.length_a   1.000
_cell.length_b   1.000
_cell.length_c   1.000
_cell.angle_alpha   90.00
_cell.angle_beta   90.00
_cell.angle_gamma   90.00
#
_symmetry.space_group_name_H-M   'P 1'
#
loop_
_entity.id
_entity.type
_entity.pdbx_description
1 polymer ?
#
loop_
_entity_poly.entity_id
_entity_poly.type
_entity_poly.pdbx_seq_one_letter_code
_entity_poly.pdbx_strand_id
1 'polypeptide(L)'
;MYSSKCLIGLLLTAILKCVHSVDLRGVTIVSPPFVMKAHNNHFEGYAIDLLNELSRIAKFNYTLYPTPDDRYGSSDKTGKPTGMIQELFMRRADFAIGDLVVSTIRERYIDFSEPFMDLDLSALINKQNVGNMTSFAHLLHSNLTYGTLRESETYRFMSMSADLTIQNLQRYIFMNSYNLVDSRQEGIERARNSNYAFIQV
;
A
#
# COMPACT_ATOMS: atom_id res chain seq x y z
N MET A 1 -10.96 17.79 3.33
CA MET A 1 -11.81 17.05 2.38
C MET A 1 -10.96 16.78 1.15
N TYR A 2 -10.24 15.65 1.13
CA TYR A 2 -9.42 15.27 -0.01
C TYR A 2 -10.37 14.90 -1.15
N SER A 3 -10.46 15.76 -2.15
CA SER A 3 -11.24 15.52 -3.35
C SER A 3 -10.41 14.56 -4.21
N SER A 4 -10.71 13.27 -4.09
CA SER A 4 -10.29 12.23 -5.02
C SER A 4 -10.80 12.60 -6.40
N LYS A 5 -9.95 13.26 -7.18
CA LYS A 5 -10.18 13.50 -8.60
C LYS A 5 -9.21 12.62 -9.33
N CYS A 6 -9.81 11.58 -9.84
CA CYS A 6 -9.22 10.36 -10.29
C CYS A 6 -9.56 10.37 -11.78
N LEU A 7 -8.52 10.46 -12.62
CA LEU A 7 -8.70 10.69 -14.05
C LEU A 7 -7.83 9.69 -14.81
N ILE A 8 -8.50 8.63 -15.27
CA ILE A 8 -8.11 7.77 -16.38
C ILE A 8 -8.11 8.58 -17.70
N GLY A 9 -7.40 9.71 -17.74
CA GLY A 9 -7.36 10.61 -18.89
C GLY A 9 -6.30 10.23 -19.90
N LEU A 10 -5.18 9.65 -19.45
CA LEU A 10 -4.01 9.40 -20.30
C LEU A 10 -3.77 7.93 -20.65
N LEU A 11 -4.14 6.98 -19.78
CA LEU A 11 -4.02 5.55 -20.15
C LEU A 11 -5.07 5.16 -21.21
N LEU A 12 -6.31 5.65 -21.10
CA LEU A 12 -7.36 5.34 -22.07
C LEU A 12 -7.15 6.04 -23.43
N THR A 13 -6.54 7.23 -23.47
CA THR A 13 -6.20 7.90 -24.75
C THR A 13 -4.96 7.31 -25.42
N ALA A 14 -3.99 6.79 -24.66
CA ALA A 14 -2.86 6.05 -25.23
C ALA A 14 -3.26 4.65 -25.72
N ILE A 15 -4.13 3.95 -24.97
CA ILE A 15 -4.59 2.60 -25.32
C ILE A 15 -5.61 2.60 -26.47
N LEU A 16 -6.46 3.63 -26.62
CA LEU A 16 -7.44 3.68 -27.72
C LEU A 16 -6.89 4.21 -29.05
N LYS A 17 -5.68 4.81 -29.10
CA LYS A 17 -5.17 5.44 -30.34
C LYS A 17 -4.04 4.71 -31.08
N CYS A 18 -3.55 3.56 -30.61
CA CYS A 18 -2.55 2.80 -31.38
C CYS A 18 -2.92 1.32 -31.52
N VAL A 19 -3.19 0.93 -32.78
CA VAL A 19 -3.49 -0.42 -33.29
C VAL A 19 -2.22 -1.28 -33.36
N HIS A 20 -1.38 -1.27 -32.33
CA HIS A 20 -0.19 -2.12 -32.28
C HIS A 20 -0.08 -2.75 -30.89
N SER A 21 0.21 -4.05 -30.85
CA SER A 21 0.54 -4.77 -29.62
C SER A 21 1.73 -4.08 -28.97
N VAL A 22 1.49 -3.30 -27.92
CA VAL A 22 2.55 -2.64 -27.15
C VAL A 22 3.07 -3.62 -26.11
N ASP A 23 4.38 -3.83 -26.08
CA ASP A 23 5.04 -4.62 -25.04
C ASP A 23 5.47 -3.68 -23.90
N LEU A 24 4.75 -3.70 -22.79
CA LEU A 24 5.01 -2.86 -21.62
C LEU A 24 5.91 -3.56 -20.60
N ARG A 25 6.80 -2.81 -19.96
CA ARG A 25 7.65 -3.30 -18.89
C ARG A 25 7.14 -2.81 -17.54
N GLY A 26 6.69 -3.74 -16.70
CA GLY A 26 6.18 -3.43 -15.37
C GLY A 26 7.17 -3.74 -14.24
N VAL A 27 7.19 -2.90 -13.21
CA VAL A 27 7.87 -3.16 -11.95
C VAL A 27 6.87 -3.65 -10.89
N THR A 28 7.27 -4.58 -10.03
CA THR A 28 6.43 -5.11 -8.96
C THR A 28 7.23 -5.38 -7.68
N ILE A 29 6.54 -5.74 -6.60
CA ILE A 29 7.12 -6.15 -5.32
C ILE A 29 6.35 -7.38 -4.81
N VAL A 30 7.05 -8.31 -4.15
CA VAL A 30 6.39 -9.49 -3.58
C VAL A 30 5.60 -9.07 -2.34
N SER A 31 4.27 -9.07 -2.45
CA SER A 31 3.34 -8.79 -1.36
C SER A 31 2.14 -9.74 -1.43
N PRO A 32 2.17 -10.86 -0.68
CA PRO A 32 1.02 -11.75 -0.60
C PRO A 32 -0.20 -11.04 0.02
N PRO A 33 -1.43 -11.27 -0.49
CA PRO A 33 -1.81 -12.19 -1.57
C PRO A 33 -1.83 -11.54 -2.97
N PHE A 34 -1.38 -10.29 -3.10
CA PHE A 34 -1.49 -9.50 -4.33
C PHE A 34 -0.48 -9.92 -5.39
N VAL A 35 0.76 -10.14 -4.98
CA VAL A 35 1.88 -10.56 -5.83
C VAL A 35 2.74 -11.56 -5.08
N MET A 36 2.86 -12.75 -5.62
CA MET A 36 3.62 -13.88 -5.07
C MET A 36 4.50 -14.45 -6.17
N LYS A 37 5.65 -15.03 -5.79
CA LYS A 37 6.51 -15.76 -6.74
C LYS A 37 5.98 -17.17 -6.93
N ALA A 38 5.65 -17.53 -8.16
CA ALA A 38 5.30 -18.88 -8.54
C ALA A 38 6.57 -19.74 -8.78
N HIS A 39 6.40 -21.07 -8.83
CA HIS A 39 7.49 -22.04 -8.98
C HIS A 39 8.30 -21.91 -10.28
N ASN A 40 7.75 -21.25 -11.28
CA ASN A 40 8.34 -21.06 -12.61
C ASN A 40 8.95 -19.65 -12.81
N ASN A 41 9.28 -18.94 -11.72
CA ASN A 41 9.75 -17.54 -11.75
C ASN A 41 8.75 -16.54 -12.34
N HIS A 42 7.49 -16.93 -12.58
CA HIS A 42 6.42 -16.00 -12.85
C HIS A 42 5.84 -15.44 -11.54
N PHE A 43 5.03 -14.39 -11.66
CA PHE A 43 4.25 -13.85 -10.57
C PHE A 43 2.82 -14.37 -10.66
N GLU A 44 2.19 -14.54 -9.50
CA GLU A 44 0.78 -14.88 -9.35
C GLU A 44 0.15 -14.05 -8.22
N GLY A 45 -1.18 -14.04 -8.12
CA GLY A 45 -1.92 -13.33 -7.09
C GLY A 45 -2.88 -12.29 -7.64
N TYR A 46 -3.66 -11.68 -6.75
CA TYR A 46 -4.80 -10.85 -7.12
C TYR A 46 -4.44 -9.70 -8.09
N ALA A 47 -3.33 -9.01 -7.85
CA ALA A 47 -2.92 -7.89 -8.71
C ALA A 47 -2.42 -8.36 -10.09
N ILE A 48 -1.87 -9.58 -10.16
CA ILE A 48 -1.45 -10.20 -11.42
C ILE A 48 -2.65 -10.64 -12.23
N ASP A 49 -3.66 -11.25 -11.60
CA ASP A 49 -4.91 -11.65 -12.27
C ASP A 49 -5.63 -10.43 -12.86
N LEU A 50 -5.69 -9.33 -12.09
CA LEU A 50 -6.21 -8.06 -12.58
C LEU A 50 -5.42 -7.53 -13.79
N LEU A 51 -4.09 -7.56 -13.74
CA LEU A 51 -3.24 -7.13 -14.84
C LEU A 51 -3.42 -7.97 -16.10
N ASN A 52 -3.58 -9.30 -15.94
CA ASN A 52 -3.89 -10.22 -17.04
C ASN A 52 -5.21 -9.85 -17.73
N GLU A 53 -6.25 -9.56 -16.96
CA GLU A 53 -7.54 -9.13 -17.51
C GLU A 53 -7.45 -7.77 -18.21
N LEU A 54 -6.71 -6.82 -17.65
CA LEU A 54 -6.44 -5.53 -18.28
C LEU A 54 -5.68 -5.71 -19.60
N SER A 55 -4.63 -6.52 -19.62
CA SER A 55 -3.85 -6.88 -20.81
C SER A 55 -4.74 -7.48 -21.90
N ARG A 56 -5.64 -8.39 -21.54
CA ARG A 56 -6.59 -9.02 -22.46
C ARG A 56 -7.60 -8.01 -23.05
N ILE A 57 -8.16 -7.13 -22.23
CA ILE A 57 -9.16 -6.13 -22.66
C ILE A 57 -8.52 -5.04 -23.53
N ALA A 58 -7.39 -4.50 -23.07
CA ALA A 58 -6.68 -3.40 -23.72
C ALA A 58 -5.72 -3.86 -24.83
N LYS A 59 -5.51 -5.18 -24.98
CA LYS A 59 -4.68 -5.81 -26.03
C LYS A 59 -3.22 -5.34 -26.02
N PHE A 60 -2.60 -5.29 -24.84
CA PHE A 60 -1.15 -5.07 -24.68
C PHE A 60 -0.49 -6.32 -24.11
N ASN A 61 0.79 -6.54 -24.40
CA ASN A 61 1.59 -7.54 -23.71
C ASN A 61 2.41 -6.85 -22.61
N TYR A 62 2.88 -7.63 -21.64
CA TYR A 62 3.77 -7.10 -20.63
C TYR A 62 4.80 -8.10 -20.12
N THR A 63 5.86 -7.57 -19.53
CA THR A 63 6.82 -8.32 -18.71
C THR A 63 6.89 -7.69 -17.33
N LEU A 64 7.17 -8.49 -16.30
CA LEU A 64 7.33 -8.00 -14.93
C LEU A 64 8.72 -8.27 -14.40
N TYR A 65 9.24 -7.34 -13.62
CA TYR A 65 10.46 -7.54 -12.83
C TYR A 65 10.27 -6.99 -11.40
N PRO A 66 10.92 -7.60 -10.40
CA PRO A 66 10.86 -7.11 -9.03
C PRO A 66 11.64 -5.80 -8.90
N THR A 67 11.18 -4.88 -8.06
CA THR A 67 11.90 -3.64 -7.74
C THR A 67 13.29 -3.98 -7.18
N PRO A 68 14.37 -3.34 -7.67
CA PRO A 68 15.74 -3.72 -7.31
C PRO A 68 16.08 -3.63 -5.82
N ASP A 69 15.41 -2.75 -5.08
CA ASP A 69 15.65 -2.45 -3.67
C ASP A 69 14.60 -3.03 -2.72
N ASP A 70 13.65 -3.82 -3.23
CA ASP A 70 12.51 -4.40 -2.51
C ASP A 70 11.64 -3.36 -1.75
N ARG A 71 11.47 -2.16 -2.34
CA ARG A 71 10.66 -1.08 -1.74
C ARG A 71 9.55 -0.61 -2.66
N TYR A 72 8.40 -0.29 -2.08
CA TYR A 72 7.32 0.39 -2.79
C TYR A 72 7.75 1.75 -3.32
N GLY A 73 8.51 2.49 -2.51
CA GLY A 73 9.00 3.83 -2.83
C GLY A 73 8.27 4.94 -2.10
N SER A 74 9.05 5.93 -1.69
CA SER A 74 8.61 7.21 -1.10
C SER A 74 9.66 8.26 -1.49
N SER A 75 9.83 9.33 -0.71
CA SER A 75 11.00 10.21 -0.83
C SER A 75 12.07 9.79 0.17
N ASP A 76 13.33 9.69 -0.27
CA ASP A 76 14.48 9.58 0.63
C ASP A 76 14.76 10.89 1.38
N LYS A 77 15.81 10.92 2.23
CA LYS A 77 16.21 12.12 3.00
C LYS A 77 16.61 13.31 2.10
N THR A 78 16.93 13.05 0.83
CA THR A 78 17.30 14.07 -0.15
C THR A 78 16.12 14.52 -1.02
N GLY A 79 14.93 13.95 -0.81
CA GLY A 79 13.75 14.23 -1.61
C GLY A 79 13.72 13.49 -2.95
N LYS A 80 14.53 12.46 -3.15
CA LYS A 80 14.52 11.63 -4.37
C LYS A 80 13.59 10.42 -4.20
N PRO A 81 12.90 9.99 -5.28
CA PRO A 81 12.06 8.80 -5.21
C PRO A 81 12.94 7.55 -5.06
N THR A 82 12.42 6.55 -4.34
CA THR A 82 13.01 5.21 -4.18
C THR A 82 12.05 4.13 -4.69
N GLY A 83 12.44 2.86 -4.68
CA GLY A 83 11.52 1.77 -4.95
C GLY A 83 10.90 1.75 -6.34
N MET A 84 9.72 1.17 -6.43
CA MET A 84 8.90 1.17 -7.66
C MET A 84 8.66 2.59 -8.19
N ILE A 85 8.49 3.59 -7.30
CA ILE A 85 8.31 4.99 -7.69
C ILE A 85 9.54 5.52 -8.44
N GLN A 86 10.76 5.14 -8.02
CA GLN A 86 11.98 5.53 -8.70
C GLN A 86 12.08 4.90 -10.10
N GLU A 87 11.71 3.63 -10.23
CA GLU A 87 11.76 2.91 -11.50
C GLU A 87 10.84 3.57 -12.56
N LEU A 88 9.65 4.02 -12.14
CA LEU A 88 8.74 4.79 -12.99
C LEU A 88 9.28 6.19 -13.29
N PHE A 89 9.73 6.93 -12.27
CA PHE A 89 10.24 8.30 -12.44
C PHE A 89 11.44 8.36 -13.39
N MET A 90 12.32 7.35 -13.32
CA MET A 90 13.50 7.20 -14.18
C MET A 90 13.16 6.56 -15.54
N ARG A 91 11.88 6.27 -15.82
CA ARG A 91 11.39 5.62 -17.06
C ARG A 91 12.05 4.27 -17.34
N ARG A 92 12.36 3.51 -16.30
CA ARG A 92 12.87 2.12 -16.40
C ARG A 92 11.74 1.09 -16.47
N ALA A 93 10.59 1.43 -15.91
CA ALA A 93 9.32 0.74 -16.07
C ALA A 93 8.28 1.70 -16.66
N ASP A 94 7.33 1.13 -17.38
CA ASP A 94 6.16 1.82 -17.94
C ASP A 94 5.00 1.86 -16.95
N PHE A 95 4.90 0.85 -16.07
CA PHE A 95 3.88 0.78 -15.02
C PHE A 95 4.39 0.05 -13.77
N ALA A 96 3.72 0.26 -12.64
CA ALA A 96 3.93 -0.50 -11.42
C ALA A 96 2.64 -1.24 -11.05
N ILE A 97 2.76 -2.46 -10.54
CA ILE A 97 1.62 -3.28 -10.12
C ILE A 97 1.89 -3.90 -8.74
N GLY A 98 0.91 -3.80 -7.85
CA GLY A 98 0.97 -4.29 -6.47
C GLY A 98 -0.07 -3.59 -5.57
N ASP A 99 0.01 -3.82 -4.26
CA ASP A 99 -0.76 -3.16 -3.21
C ASP A 99 -0.21 -1.78 -2.86
N LEU A 100 -0.07 -0.92 -3.88
CA LEU A 100 0.51 0.41 -3.72
C LEU A 100 -0.54 1.43 -3.28
N VAL A 101 -0.39 1.96 -2.06
CA VAL A 101 -1.24 3.05 -1.55
C VAL A 101 -0.99 4.36 -2.33
N VAL A 102 -2.05 5.00 -2.81
CA VAL A 102 -1.98 6.33 -3.42
C VAL A 102 -1.64 7.37 -2.35
N SER A 103 -0.63 8.19 -2.59
CA SER A 103 -0.26 9.25 -1.66
C SER A 103 0.29 10.48 -2.38
N THR A 104 0.06 11.65 -1.78
CA THR A 104 0.51 12.95 -2.30
C THR A 104 2.02 13.03 -2.49
N ILE A 105 2.79 12.23 -1.75
CA ILE A 105 4.26 12.15 -1.90
C ILE A 105 4.64 11.44 -3.19
N ARG A 106 3.92 10.38 -3.55
CA ARG A 106 4.15 9.58 -4.75
C ARG A 106 3.63 10.29 -6.00
N GLU A 107 2.49 10.97 -5.90
CA GLU A 107 1.88 11.77 -6.97
C GLU A 107 2.79 12.91 -7.49
N ARG A 108 3.81 13.31 -6.72
CA ARG A 108 4.81 14.28 -7.19
C ARG A 108 5.76 13.72 -8.26
N TYR A 109 5.86 12.40 -8.39
CA TYR A 109 6.82 11.73 -9.28
C TYR A 109 6.14 10.89 -10.37
N ILE A 110 4.93 10.41 -10.11
CA ILE A 110 4.19 9.50 -11.00
C ILE A 110 2.70 9.85 -11.01
N ASP A 111 2.01 9.39 -12.05
CA ASP A 111 0.54 9.39 -12.11
C ASP A 111 0.00 8.04 -11.62
N PHE A 112 -1.19 8.05 -10.98
CA PHE A 112 -1.91 6.85 -10.55
C PHE A 112 -3.16 6.61 -11.41
N SER A 113 -3.56 5.35 -11.55
CA SER A 113 -4.91 4.99 -12.01
C SER A 113 -5.94 5.21 -10.91
N GLU A 114 -7.21 4.95 -11.21
CA GLU A 114 -8.20 4.69 -10.16
C GLU A 114 -7.71 3.56 -9.23
N PRO A 115 -7.87 3.71 -7.91
CA PRO A 115 -7.73 2.59 -6.99
C PRO A 115 -8.65 1.45 -7.42
N PHE A 116 -8.13 0.23 -7.49
CA PHE A 116 -8.95 -0.95 -7.73
C PHE A 116 -9.52 -1.55 -6.44
N MET A 117 -9.15 -0.99 -5.28
CA MET A 117 -9.56 -1.42 -3.95
C MET A 117 -9.57 -0.22 -3.01
N ASP A 118 -10.68 -0.05 -2.30
CA ASP A 118 -10.78 0.88 -1.17
C ASP A 118 -10.37 0.15 0.11
N LEU A 119 -9.45 0.76 0.86
CA LEU A 119 -8.97 0.23 2.13
C LEU A 119 -9.17 1.27 3.22
N ASP A 120 -9.84 0.85 4.29
CA ASP A 120 -10.03 1.65 5.49
C ASP A 120 -9.03 1.24 6.58
N LEU A 121 -8.69 2.20 7.42
CA LEU A 121 -7.89 1.94 8.61
C LEU A 121 -8.61 0.92 9.51
N SER A 122 -7.92 -0.16 9.87
CA SER A 122 -8.46 -1.23 10.69
C SER A 122 -7.50 -1.60 11.83
N ALA A 123 -8.02 -2.27 12.86
CA ALA A 123 -7.23 -2.84 13.95
C ALA A 123 -7.41 -4.35 14.01
N LEU A 124 -6.30 -5.08 13.93
CA LEU A 124 -6.25 -6.50 14.20
C LEU A 124 -6.05 -6.73 15.70
N ILE A 125 -6.98 -7.45 16.32
CA ILE A 125 -7.02 -7.70 17.77
C ILE A 125 -7.34 -9.19 17.99
N ASN A 126 -6.71 -9.83 18.98
CA ASN A 126 -7.14 -11.17 19.40
C ASN A 126 -8.61 -11.13 19.85
N LYS A 127 -9.42 -12.09 19.37
CA LYS A 127 -10.83 -12.24 19.73
C LYS A 127 -11.07 -12.24 21.26
N GLN A 128 -10.15 -12.78 22.05
CA GLN A 128 -10.26 -12.81 23.52
C GLN A 128 -10.15 -11.40 24.14
N ASN A 129 -9.47 -10.47 23.47
CA ASN A 129 -9.21 -9.12 23.96
C ASN A 129 -10.17 -8.06 23.37
N VAL A 130 -10.97 -8.41 22.35
CA VAL A 130 -11.81 -7.44 21.64
C VAL A 130 -12.99 -6.92 22.48
N GLY A 131 -13.52 -7.73 23.40
CA GLY A 131 -14.70 -7.37 24.19
C GLY A 131 -15.86 -6.87 23.32
N ASN A 132 -16.38 -5.67 23.63
CA ASN A 132 -17.44 -4.99 22.88
C ASN A 132 -16.90 -3.85 21.99
N MET A 133 -15.59 -3.84 21.69
CA MET A 133 -15.00 -2.76 20.89
C MET A 133 -15.45 -2.85 19.43
N THR A 134 -16.05 -1.77 18.95
CA THR A 134 -16.52 -1.62 17.56
C THR A 134 -15.91 -0.43 16.82
N SER A 135 -15.07 0.39 17.48
CA SER A 135 -14.53 1.63 16.92
C SER A 135 -13.18 1.99 17.52
N PHE A 136 -12.45 2.87 16.83
CA PHE A 136 -11.20 3.43 17.35
C PHE A 136 -11.38 4.29 18.60
N ALA A 137 -12.56 4.89 18.80
CA ALA A 137 -12.87 5.58 20.03
C ALA A 137 -12.91 4.61 21.23
N HIS A 138 -13.42 3.39 21.05
CA HIS A 138 -13.32 2.37 22.10
C HIS A 138 -11.88 1.92 22.35
N LEU A 139 -11.06 1.81 21.30
CA LEU A 139 -9.65 1.45 21.43
C LEU A 139 -8.86 2.47 22.27
N LEU A 140 -9.09 3.78 22.05
CA LEU A 140 -8.47 4.86 22.84
C LEU A 140 -8.74 4.77 24.35
N HIS A 141 -9.89 4.22 24.73
CA HIS A 141 -10.31 4.09 26.12
C HIS A 141 -10.10 2.67 26.68
N SER A 142 -9.49 1.78 25.90
CA SER A 142 -9.21 0.40 26.29
C SER A 142 -7.92 0.28 27.10
N ASN A 143 -7.67 -0.91 27.66
CA ASN A 143 -6.39 -1.25 28.28
C ASN A 143 -5.38 -1.89 27.31
N LEU A 144 -5.71 -1.95 26.01
CA LEU A 144 -4.82 -2.50 24.99
C LEU A 144 -3.65 -1.55 24.73
N THR A 145 -2.46 -2.11 24.57
CA THR A 145 -1.41 -1.42 23.83
C THR A 145 -1.76 -1.47 22.34
N TYR A 146 -1.49 -0.42 21.59
CA TYR A 146 -1.76 -0.42 20.15
C TYR A 146 -0.69 0.32 19.39
N GLY A 147 -0.50 -0.09 18.14
CA GLY A 147 0.38 0.60 17.22
C GLY A 147 0.35 0.03 15.82
N THR A 148 1.30 0.46 15.02
CA THR A 148 1.34 0.22 13.58
C THR A 148 2.77 -0.08 13.14
N LEU A 149 2.95 -0.45 11.88
CA LEU A 149 4.26 -0.68 11.30
C LEU A 149 5.04 0.63 11.23
N ARG A 150 6.30 0.61 11.70
CA ARG A 150 7.19 1.77 11.69
C ARG A 150 7.37 2.31 10.27
N GLU A 151 7.27 3.64 10.13
CA GLU A 151 7.47 4.35 8.85
C GLU A 151 6.55 3.89 7.70
N SER A 152 5.48 3.15 8.01
CA SER A 152 4.52 2.65 7.03
C SER A 152 3.59 3.73 6.50
N GLU A 153 2.89 3.44 5.41
CA GLU A 153 1.83 4.33 4.91
C GLU A 153 0.70 4.50 5.94
N THR A 154 0.38 3.46 6.72
CA THR A 154 -0.54 3.57 7.86
C THR A 154 -0.06 4.62 8.87
N TYR A 155 1.21 4.54 9.29
CA TYR A 155 1.81 5.51 10.20
C TYR A 155 1.72 6.94 9.66
N ARG A 156 2.03 7.12 8.37
CA ARG A 156 1.97 8.43 7.70
C ARG A 156 0.55 8.94 7.57
N PHE A 157 -0.39 8.10 7.14
CA PHE A 157 -1.82 8.41 7.06
C PHE A 157 -2.34 8.93 8.41
N MET A 158 -2.05 8.21 9.49
CA MET A 158 -2.45 8.62 10.83
C MET A 158 -1.86 9.98 11.23
N SER A 159 -0.59 10.25 10.86
CA SER A 159 0.08 11.53 11.16
C SER A 159 -0.48 12.74 10.40
N MET A 160 -1.11 12.52 9.25
CA MET A 160 -1.69 13.56 8.40
C MET A 160 -3.22 13.67 8.56
N SER A 161 -3.83 12.79 9.35
CA SER A 161 -5.28 12.73 9.49
C SER A 161 -5.83 13.96 10.19
N ALA A 162 -6.97 14.46 9.70
CA ALA A 162 -7.75 15.51 10.35
C ALA A 162 -8.73 14.96 11.40
N ASP A 163 -8.93 13.63 11.45
CA ASP A 163 -9.79 12.99 12.43
C ASP A 163 -9.14 13.01 13.82
N LEU A 164 -9.84 13.56 14.81
CA LEU A 164 -9.32 13.72 16.17
C LEU A 164 -9.04 12.38 16.87
N THR A 165 -9.83 11.35 16.59
CA THR A 165 -9.63 10.00 17.12
C THR A 165 -8.31 9.43 16.60
N ILE A 166 -8.08 9.56 15.29
CA ILE A 166 -6.84 9.10 14.65
C ILE A 166 -5.64 9.90 15.12
N GLN A 167 -5.76 11.21 15.29
CA GLN A 167 -4.70 12.05 15.87
C GLN A 167 -4.35 11.62 17.30
N ASN A 168 -5.35 11.30 18.12
CA ASN A 168 -5.12 10.84 19.49
C ASN A 168 -4.45 9.45 19.53
N LEU A 169 -4.86 8.54 18.63
CA LEU A 169 -4.18 7.25 18.47
C LEU A 169 -2.73 7.45 18.06
N GLN A 170 -2.47 8.31 17.06
CA GLN A 170 -1.14 8.62 16.57
C GLN A 170 -0.25 9.18 17.69
N ARG A 171 -0.77 10.12 18.50
CA ARG A 171 -0.02 10.68 19.63
C ARG A 171 0.38 9.59 20.63
N TYR A 172 -0.55 8.73 21.04
CA TYR A 172 -0.24 7.61 21.94
C TYR A 172 0.84 6.69 21.36
N ILE A 173 0.71 6.32 20.08
CA ILE A 173 1.69 5.45 19.41
C ILE A 173 3.07 6.10 19.42
N PHE A 174 3.14 7.41 19.16
CA PHE A 174 4.41 8.13 19.09
C PHE A 174 5.09 8.34 20.45
N MET A 175 4.31 8.37 21.54
CA MET A 175 4.87 8.55 22.89
C MET A 175 5.72 7.36 23.36
N ASN A 176 5.55 6.17 22.75
CA ASN A 176 6.32 5.00 23.10
C ASN A 176 6.72 4.18 21.86
N SER A 177 8.01 4.15 21.54
CA SER A 177 8.53 3.44 20.38
C SER A 177 8.29 1.93 20.41
N TYR A 178 8.04 1.33 21.58
CA TYR A 178 7.64 -0.08 21.72
C TYR A 178 6.25 -0.38 21.15
N ASN A 179 5.41 0.65 20.93
CA ASN A 179 4.11 0.48 20.29
C ASN A 179 4.25 0.17 18.79
N LEU A 180 5.36 0.57 18.16
CA LEU A 180 5.63 0.31 16.75
C LEU A 180 6.26 -1.07 16.57
N VAL A 181 5.97 -1.71 15.44
CA VAL A 181 6.59 -2.96 14.99
C VAL A 181 7.45 -2.71 13.77
N ASP A 182 8.42 -3.58 13.51
CA ASP A 182 9.35 -3.46 12.38
C ASP A 182 8.96 -4.36 11.19
N SER A 183 8.01 -5.29 11.39
CA SER A 183 7.42 -6.08 10.31
C SER A 183 5.92 -6.34 10.49
N ARG A 184 5.21 -6.59 9.39
CA ARG A 184 3.79 -7.01 9.43
C ARG A 184 3.62 -8.32 10.20
N GLN A 185 4.54 -9.26 10.04
CA GLN A 185 4.52 -10.55 10.75
C GLN A 185 4.61 -10.35 12.26
N GLU A 186 5.52 -9.50 12.73
CA GLU A 186 5.62 -9.13 14.15
C GLU A 186 4.32 -8.49 14.66
N GLY A 187 3.71 -7.58 13.88
CA GLY A 187 2.41 -6.97 14.21
C GLY A 187 1.31 -7.99 14.42
N ILE A 188 1.21 -8.97 13.51
CA ILE A 188 0.25 -10.08 13.59
C ILE A 188 0.54 -10.96 14.83
N GLU A 189 1.81 -11.27 15.09
CA GLU A 189 2.21 -12.09 16.23
C GLU A 189 1.92 -11.42 17.56
N ARG A 190 2.20 -10.11 17.70
CA ARG A 190 1.83 -9.34 18.89
C ARG A 190 0.31 -9.30 19.06
N ALA A 191 -0.44 -8.96 18.02
CA ALA A 191 -1.90 -8.94 18.09
C ALA A 191 -2.51 -10.30 18.45
N ARG A 192 -1.86 -11.40 18.06
CA ARG A 192 -2.29 -12.76 18.38
C ARG A 192 -1.93 -13.17 19.81
N ASN A 193 -0.71 -12.87 20.26
CA ASN A 193 -0.13 -13.48 21.46
C ASN A 193 -0.10 -12.57 22.69
N SER A 194 -0.45 -11.28 22.56
CA SER A 194 -0.43 -10.33 23.67
C SER A 194 -1.64 -9.40 23.69
N ASN A 195 -1.70 -8.52 24.69
CA ASN A 195 -2.73 -7.49 24.81
C ASN A 195 -2.43 -6.30 23.88
N TYR A 196 -2.31 -6.58 22.58
CA TYR A 196 -1.92 -5.63 21.54
C TYR A 196 -2.96 -5.54 20.41
N ALA A 197 -3.23 -4.32 19.93
CA ALA A 197 -3.97 -4.08 18.69
C ALA A 197 -3.02 -3.57 17.59
N PHE A 198 -2.96 -4.30 16.48
CA PHE A 198 -2.16 -3.92 15.32
C PHE A 198 -3.00 -3.14 14.31
N ILE A 199 -2.73 -1.84 14.21
CA ILE A 199 -3.40 -0.93 13.30
C ILE A 199 -2.72 -0.98 11.93
N GLN A 200 -3.50 -1.29 10.90
CA GLN A 200 -3.04 -1.41 9.53
C GLN A 200 -4.09 -0.94 8.53
N VAL A 201 -3.64 -0.73 7.30
CA VAL A 201 -4.46 -0.52 6.10
C VAL A 201 -4.19 -1.69 5.17
#